data_AF-Q3AXN3-F1
#
_entry.id   AF-Q3AXN3-F1
#
_cell.length_a   1.000
_cell.length_b   1.000
_cell.length_c   1.000
_cell.angle_alpha   90.00
_cell.angle_beta   90.00
_cell.angle_gamma   90.00
#
_symmetry.space_group_name_H-M   'P 1'
#
loop_
_entity.id
_entity.type
_entity.pdbx_description
1 polymer ?
#
loop_
_entity_poly.entity_id
_entity_poly.type
_entity_poly.pdbx_seq_one_letter_code
_entity_poly.pdbx_strand_id
1 'polypeptide(L)'
;MVLNARQRHEERRCLPPGTNQRNQKVLQHLGLAHCVAMRQRHRGPEERDDLLQEACLGLIQGLQKFDPSRGLRPSSYLMSRANGQVLHYRRDRSRMVRIPWRLQDLYVSGQRLQQERTQKGHLL
;
A
#
# COMPACT_ATOMS: atom_id res chain seq x y z
N MET A 1 11.93 21.23 -0.30
CA MET A 1 12.29 22.04 0.88
C MET A 1 11.45 21.78 2.15
N VAL A 2 10.47 20.87 2.19
CA VAL A 2 9.61 20.65 3.40
C VAL A 2 10.14 19.59 4.38
N LEU A 3 11.19 18.84 4.03
CA LEU A 3 11.71 17.74 4.87
C LEU A 3 12.40 18.20 6.17
N ASN A 4 13.03 19.39 6.18
CA ASN A 4 13.85 19.87 7.30
C ASN A 4 13.08 20.05 8.62
N ALA A 5 11.78 20.38 8.58
CA ALA A 5 11.00 20.56 9.82
C ALA A 5 10.69 19.23 10.51
N ARG A 6 10.31 18.19 9.75
CA ARG A 6 10.03 16.85 10.28
C ARG A 6 11.29 16.14 10.75
N GLN A 7 12.41 16.35 10.06
CA GLN A 7 13.71 15.79 10.41
C GLN A 7 14.21 16.33 11.77
N ARG A 8 14.08 17.65 11.98
CA ARG A 8 14.41 18.31 13.26
C ARG A 8 13.54 17.84 14.43
N HIS A 9 12.28 17.48 14.19
CA HIS A 9 11.40 16.93 15.23
C HIS A 9 11.81 15.52 15.65
N GLU A 10 12.16 14.66 14.68
CA GLU A 10 12.65 13.30 14.98
C GLU A 10 14.00 13.33 15.71
N GLU A 11 14.92 14.23 15.35
CA GLU A 11 16.22 14.38 16.01
C GLU A 11 16.14 14.80 17.48
N ARG A 12 15.04 15.46 17.87
CA ARG A 12 14.79 15.84 19.28
C ARG A 12 14.25 14.68 20.13
N ARG A 13 13.82 13.57 19.51
CA ARG A 13 13.29 12.42 20.25
C ARG A 13 14.44 11.57 20.78
N CYS A 14 14.43 11.33 22.09
CA CYS A 14 15.34 10.37 22.72
C CYS A 14 14.91 8.93 22.40
N LEU A 15 15.22 8.47 21.19
CA LEU A 15 14.96 7.11 20.72
C LEU A 15 16.25 6.28 20.68
N PRO A 16 16.16 4.94 20.79
CA PRO A 16 17.31 4.08 20.56
C PRO A 16 17.97 4.38 19.20
N PRO A 17 19.32 4.32 19.10
CA PRO A 17 20.05 4.70 17.88
C PRO A 17 19.55 3.98 16.62
N GLY A 18 19.24 2.68 16.74
CA GLY A 18 18.70 1.88 15.63
C GLY A 18 17.34 2.37 15.11
N THR A 19 16.48 2.87 16.01
CA THR A 19 15.18 3.45 15.63
C THR A 19 15.37 4.78 14.91
N ASN A 20 16.28 5.64 15.38
CA ASN A 20 16.59 6.92 14.74
C ASN A 20 17.15 6.72 13.33
N GLN A 21 18.11 5.81 13.16
CA GLN A 21 18.68 5.51 11.85
C GLN A 21 17.61 4.94 10.88
N ARG A 22 16.73 4.06 11.37
CA ARG A 22 15.59 3.57 10.58
C ARG A 22 14.66 4.72 10.17
N ASN A 23 14.29 5.59 11.10
CA ASN A 23 13.39 6.71 10.84
C ASN A 23 13.97 7.67 9.80
N GLN A 24 15.26 8.00 9.89
CA GLN A 24 15.95 8.82 8.89
C GLN A 24 15.85 8.22 7.48
N LYS A 25 16.11 6.91 7.33
CA LYS A 25 15.95 6.22 6.03
C LYS A 25 14.50 6.25 5.52
N VAL A 26 13.52 6.11 6.41
CA VAL A 26 12.09 6.26 6.04
C VAL A 26 11.78 7.68 5.56
N LEU A 27 12.26 8.71 6.26
CA LEU A 27 12.07 10.12 5.88
C LEU A 27 12.63 10.44 4.49
N GLN A 28 13.77 9.85 4.11
CA GLN A 28 14.36 10.02 2.77
C GLN A 28 13.46 9.50 1.64
N HIS A 29 12.61 8.51 1.92
CA HIS A 29 11.76 7.87 0.93
C HIS A 29 10.27 8.25 1.03
N LEU A 30 9.90 9.12 1.98
CA LEU A 30 8.51 9.48 2.27
C LEU A 30 7.75 10.06 1.08
N GLY A 31 8.45 10.72 0.15
CA GLY A 31 7.88 11.18 -1.12
C GLY A 31 7.26 10.06 -1.97
N LEU A 32 7.78 8.83 -1.88
CA LEU A 32 7.21 7.68 -2.60
C LEU A 32 5.81 7.32 -2.08
N ALA A 33 5.61 7.36 -0.77
CA ALA A 33 4.30 7.10 -0.16
C ALA A 33 3.27 8.17 -0.60
N HIS A 34 3.68 9.44 -0.65
CA HIS A 34 2.87 10.53 -1.20
C HIS A 34 2.51 10.29 -2.68
N CYS A 35 3.47 9.89 -3.52
CA CYS A 35 3.20 9.57 -4.92
C CYS A 35 2.19 8.42 -5.08
N VAL A 36 2.32 7.36 -4.28
CA VAL A 36 1.37 6.22 -4.27
C VAL A 36 -0.02 6.68 -3.85
N ALA A 37 -0.13 7.42 -2.75
CA ALA A 37 -1.42 7.94 -2.27
C ALA A 37 -2.10 8.84 -3.30
N MET A 38 -1.36 9.75 -3.94
CA MET A 38 -1.86 10.59 -5.04
C MET A 38 -2.38 9.76 -6.22
N ARG A 39 -1.63 8.74 -6.64
CA ARG A 39 -2.02 7.87 -7.76
C ARG A 39 -3.28 7.06 -7.45
N GLN A 40 -3.43 6.61 -6.21
CA GLN A 40 -4.53 5.75 -5.79
C GLN A 40 -5.77 6.53 -5.36
N ARG A 41 -5.68 7.83 -5.08
CA ARG A 41 -6.80 8.69 -4.67
C ARG A 41 -7.98 8.63 -5.63
N HIS A 42 -7.74 8.60 -6.93
CA HIS A 42 -8.82 8.60 -7.94
C HIS A 42 -9.39 7.21 -8.25
N ARG A 43 -8.94 6.16 -7.55
CA ARG A 43 -9.33 4.77 -7.82
C ARG A 43 -10.36 4.20 -6.83
N GLY A 44 -10.88 5.02 -5.93
CA GLY A 44 -12.00 4.66 -5.07
C GLY A 44 -12.32 5.74 -4.02
N PRO A 45 -13.25 5.47 -3.11
CA PRO A 45 -13.90 6.48 -2.27
C PRO A 45 -13.08 6.93 -1.05
N GLU A 46 -11.99 6.24 -0.72
CA GLU A 46 -11.23 6.45 0.51
C GLU A 46 -10.48 7.78 0.52
N GLU A 47 -10.36 8.36 1.70
CA GLU A 47 -9.69 9.64 1.88
C GLU A 47 -8.19 9.53 1.57
N ARG A 48 -7.63 10.60 1.02
CA ARG A 48 -6.20 10.69 0.68
C ARG A 48 -5.31 10.38 1.88
N ASP A 49 -5.68 10.84 3.06
CA ASP A 49 -4.82 10.73 4.24
C ASP A 49 -4.75 9.29 4.75
N ASP A 50 -5.85 8.52 4.66
CA ASP A 50 -5.84 7.08 4.89
C ASP A 50 -4.92 6.36 3.90
N LEU A 51 -5.03 6.68 2.61
CA LEU A 51 -4.18 6.08 1.58
C LEU A 51 -2.69 6.41 1.81
N LEU A 52 -2.40 7.63 2.27
CA LEU A 52 -1.05 8.03 2.63
C LEU A 52 -0.54 7.26 3.84
N GLN A 53 -1.37 7.08 4.87
CA GLN A 53 -1.01 6.34 6.07
C GLN A 53 -0.66 4.88 5.74
N GLU A 54 -1.50 4.23 4.94
CA GLU A 54 -1.27 2.86 4.47
C GLU A 54 -0.03 2.76 3.58
N ALA A 55 0.17 3.72 2.67
CA ALA A 55 1.39 3.77 1.87
C ALA A 55 2.65 3.93 2.74
N CYS A 56 2.59 4.75 3.79
CA CYS A 56 3.68 4.91 4.76
C CYS A 56 3.95 3.60 5.53
N LEU A 57 2.92 2.88 5.96
CA LEU A 57 3.07 1.57 6.62
C LEU A 57 3.77 0.56 5.70
N GLY A 58 3.33 0.48 4.44
CA GLY A 58 3.96 -0.39 3.44
C GLY A 58 5.40 -0.03 3.15
N LEU A 59 5.73 1.27 3.16
CA LEU A 59 7.10 1.76 3.00
C LEU A 59 7.99 1.39 4.18
N ILE A 60 7.53 1.57 5.42
CA ILE A 60 8.27 1.21 6.63
C ILE A 60 8.58 -0.29 6.65
N GLN A 61 7.56 -1.13 6.40
CA GLN A 61 7.73 -2.59 6.36
C GLN A 61 8.59 -3.04 5.19
N GLY A 62 8.47 -2.38 4.03
CA GLY A 62 9.31 -2.64 2.86
C GLY A 62 10.78 -2.36 3.16
N LEU A 63 11.07 -1.21 3.78
CA LEU A 63 12.44 -0.80 4.09
C LEU A 63 13.13 -1.76 5.06
N GLN A 64 12.39 -2.30 6.03
CA GLN A 64 12.89 -3.33 6.96
C GLN A 64 13.27 -4.65 6.26
N LYS A 65 12.65 -4.96 5.13
CA LYS A 65 12.84 -6.22 4.38
C LYS A 65 13.65 -6.04 3.09
N PHE A 66 14.12 -4.83 2.82
CA PHE A 66 14.86 -4.54 1.60
C PHE A 66 16.26 -5.12 1.68
N ASP A 67 16.63 -5.84 0.62
CA ASP A 67 17.92 -6.52 0.48
C ASP A 67 18.65 -5.98 -0.76
N PRO A 68 19.72 -5.19 -0.58
CA PRO A 68 20.45 -4.58 -1.68
C PRO A 68 21.22 -5.59 -2.53
N SER A 69 21.49 -6.80 -2.03
CA SER A 69 22.22 -7.84 -2.78
C SER A 69 21.45 -8.33 -4.01
N ARG A 70 20.14 -8.07 -4.06
CA ARG A 70 19.24 -8.44 -5.18
C ARG A 70 19.32 -7.51 -6.39
N GLY A 71 20.19 -6.49 -6.37
CA GLY A 71 20.43 -5.60 -7.51
C GLY A 71 19.28 -4.62 -7.83
N LEU A 72 18.29 -4.49 -6.96
CA LEU A 72 17.15 -3.59 -7.14
C LEU A 72 17.40 -2.24 -6.49
N ARG A 73 16.96 -1.15 -7.15
CA ARG A 73 16.93 0.18 -6.52
C ARG A 73 15.89 0.19 -5.39
N PRO A 74 16.20 0.78 -4.21
CA PRO A 74 15.25 0.87 -3.09
C PRO A 74 13.91 1.49 -3.51
N SER A 75 13.93 2.54 -4.33
CA SER A 75 12.73 3.25 -4.77
C SER A 75 11.74 2.34 -5.51
N SER A 76 12.22 1.51 -6.44
CA SER A 76 11.39 0.58 -7.21
C SER A 76 10.72 -0.45 -6.31
N TYR A 77 11.49 -1.03 -5.38
CA TYR A 77 10.97 -2.00 -4.42
C TYR A 77 9.94 -1.38 -3.46
N LEU A 78 10.30 -0.26 -2.84
CA LEU A 78 9.45 0.42 -1.85
C LEU A 78 8.15 0.94 -2.46
N MET A 79 8.18 1.44 -3.69
CA MET A 79 6.96 1.88 -4.39
C MET A 79 6.00 0.72 -4.62
N SER A 80 6.49 -0.46 -5.01
CA SER A 80 5.67 -1.67 -5.15
C SER A 80 5.08 -2.10 -3.81
N ARG A 81 5.89 -2.10 -2.73
CA ARG A 81 5.44 -2.44 -1.37
C ARG A 81 4.37 -1.49 -0.84
N ALA A 82 4.58 -0.19 -0.97
CA ALA A 82 3.60 0.82 -0.56
C ALA A 82 2.29 0.69 -1.34
N ASN A 83 2.35 0.51 -2.67
CA ASN A 83 1.16 0.29 -3.48
C ASN A 83 0.41 -0.99 -3.09
N GLY A 84 1.12 -2.09 -2.84
CA GLY A 84 0.54 -3.33 -2.36
C GLY A 84 -0.21 -3.15 -1.05
N GLN A 85 0.38 -2.43 -0.07
CA GLN A 85 -0.28 -2.13 1.20
C GLN A 85 -1.59 -1.35 1.01
N VAL A 86 -1.59 -0.32 0.15
CA VAL A 86 -2.81 0.43 -0.18
C VAL A 86 -3.87 -0.45 -0.83
N LEU A 87 -3.47 -1.35 -1.74
CA LEU A 87 -4.41 -2.28 -2.38
C LEU A 87 -5.00 -3.29 -1.38
N HIS A 88 -4.20 -3.77 -0.41
CA HIS A 88 -4.68 -4.61 0.68
C HIS A 88 -5.68 -3.86 1.55
N TYR A 89 -5.39 -2.63 1.96
CA TYR A 89 -6.30 -1.78 2.72
C TYR A 89 -7.66 -1.63 2.02
N ARG A 90 -7.65 -1.27 0.73
CA ARG A 90 -8.86 -1.12 -0.08
C ARG A 90 -9.67 -2.42 -0.12
N ARG A 91 -9.00 -3.55 -0.40
CA ARG A 91 -9.67 -4.86 -0.46
C ARG A 91 -10.38 -5.20 0.86
N ASP A 92 -9.76 -4.88 1.99
CA ASP A 92 -10.28 -5.19 3.32
C ASP A 92 -11.39 -4.23 3.79
N ARG A 93 -11.45 -3.00 3.25
CA ARG A 93 -12.39 -1.94 3.63
C ARG A 93 -13.40 -1.52 2.56
N SER A 94 -13.36 -2.09 1.36
CA SER A 94 -14.25 -1.73 0.24
C SER A 94 -15.74 -2.03 0.50
N ARG A 95 -16.11 -2.70 1.60
CA ARG A 95 -17.47 -3.15 1.87
C ARG A 95 -17.91 -2.74 3.27
N MET A 96 -19.19 -2.42 3.39
CA MET A 96 -19.85 -2.13 4.67
C MET A 96 -19.72 -3.30 5.66
N VAL A 97 -19.67 -4.53 5.16
CA VAL A 97 -19.36 -5.74 5.94
C VAL A 97 -18.05 -6.32 5.42
N ARG A 98 -17.11 -6.64 6.32
CA ARG A 98 -15.84 -7.28 5.96
C ARG A 98 -16.10 -8.69 5.43
N ILE A 99 -15.84 -8.88 4.13
CA ILE A 99 -15.93 -10.20 3.48
C ILE A 99 -14.50 -10.74 3.26
N PRO A 100 -14.17 -11.95 3.74
CA PRO A 100 -12.89 -12.58 3.45
C PRO A 100 -12.60 -12.64 1.94
N TRP A 101 -11.40 -12.22 1.53
CA TRP A 101 -11.04 -12.10 0.11
C TRP A 101 -11.20 -13.41 -0.68
N ARG A 102 -10.98 -14.57 -0.06
CA ARG A 102 -11.16 -15.88 -0.72
C ARG A 102 -12.61 -16.10 -1.16
N LEU A 103 -13.58 -15.70 -0.33
CA LEU A 103 -15.00 -15.76 -0.69
C LEU A 103 -15.32 -14.76 -1.80
N GLN A 104 -14.65 -13.61 -1.79
CA GLN A 104 -14.79 -12.61 -2.84
C GLN A 104 -14.35 -13.14 -4.21
N ASP A 105 -13.17 -13.75 -4.27
CA ASP A 105 -12.61 -14.33 -5.48
C ASP A 105 -13.49 -15.48 -6.00
N LEU A 106 -13.99 -16.33 -5.10
CA LEU A 106 -14.95 -17.38 -5.46
C LEU A 106 -16.22 -16.79 -6.07
N TYR A 107 -16.79 -15.75 -5.46
CA TYR A 107 -17.98 -15.07 -5.98
C TYR A 107 -17.74 -14.48 -7.38
N VAL A 108 -16.64 -13.75 -7.57
CA VAL A 108 -16.28 -13.16 -8.87
C VAL A 108 -16.05 -14.26 -9.92
N SER A 109 -15.40 -15.35 -9.54
CA SER A 109 -15.17 -16.49 -10.44
C SER A 109 -16.49 -17.16 -10.85
N GLY A 110 -17.40 -17.34 -9.90
CA GLY A 110 -18.74 -17.88 -10.16
C GLY A 110 -19.56 -16.97 -11.08
N GLN A 111 -19.53 -15.65 -10.86
CA GLN A 111 -20.21 -14.70 -11.75
C GLN A 111 -19.68 -14.74 -13.17
N ARG A 112 -18.35 -14.83 -13.37
CA ARG A 112 -17.76 -14.97 -14.71
C ARG A 112 -18.23 -16.25 -15.39
N LEU A 113 -18.19 -17.37 -14.69
CA LEU A 113 -18.68 -18.65 -15.21
C LEU A 113 -20.16 -18.58 -15.60
N GLN A 114 -20.98 -17.89 -14.79
CA GLN A 114 -22.40 -17.69 -15.07
C GLN A 114 -22.61 -16.83 -16.33
N GLN A 115 -21.86 -15.73 -16.46
CA GLN A 115 -21.89 -14.89 -17.66
C GLN A 115 -21.49 -15.66 -18.92
N GLU A 116 -20.45 -16.50 -18.84
CA GLU A 116 -20.03 -17.36 -19.95
C GLU A 116 -21.12 -18.38 -20.34
N ARG A 117 -21.83 -18.95 -19.36
CA ARG A 117 -22.96 -19.88 -19.62
C ARG A 117 -24.14 -19.17 -20.27
N THR A 118 -24.50 -17.98 -19.80
CA THR A 118 -25.58 -17.18 -20.38
C THR A 118 -25.24 -16.73 -21.81
N GLN A 119 -23.99 -16.36 -22.09
CA GLN A 119 -23.54 -16.01 -23.45
C GLN A 119 -23.55 -17.22 -24.41
N LYS A 120 -23.30 -18.44 -23.91
CA LYS A 120 -23.32 -19.67 -24.72
C LYS A 120 -24.72 -20.23 -24.97
N GLY A 121 -25.78 -19.55 -24.54
CA GLY A 121 -27.16 -19.92 -24.87
C GLY A 121 -27.63 -21.25 -24.25
N HIS A 122 -26.95 -21.77 -23.23
CA HIS A 122 -27.44 -22.91 -22.45
C HIS A 122 -28.44 -22.44 -21.39
N LEU A 123 -29.64 -22.05 -21.86
CA LEU A 123 -30.87 -22.09 -21.06
C LEU A 123 -31.50 -23.46 -21.33
N LEU A 124 -31.48 -24.33 -20.33
CA LEU A 124 -32.51 -25.36 -20.18
C LEU A 124 -33.72 -24.71 -19.49
#